data_AF-A0A7L3XIW6-F1
#
_entry.id   AF-A0A7L3XIW6-F1
#
_cell.length_a   1.000
_cell.length_b   1.000
_cell.length_c   1.000
_cell.angle_alpha   90.00
_cell.angle_beta   90.00
_cell.angle_gamma   90.00
#
_symmetry.space_group_name_H-M   'P 1'
#
loop_
_entity.id
_entity.type
_entity.pdbx_description
1 polymer ?
#
loop_
_entity_poly.entity_id
_entity_poly.type
_entity_poly.pdbx_seq_one_letter_code
_entity_poly.pdbx_strand_id
1 'polypeptide(L)'
;GIIPPHHESHALVMKYRKEQYWDIHHALRVIRFINDSTPQVDVFLRIHQLESGKLPRNLAFPLVSLSPFISFCFNTNIVLRLWMLEYGQRKCFLPLTAEVTSCLPNYDKKHKGTPEFMEMCIQYLNIEDNRLLMHLKACAAVSKLPYDLWFKKCFAGCLPESSLQR
;
A
#
# COMPACT_ATOMS: atom_id res chain seq x y z
N GLY A 1 15.69 -4.74 -1.51
CA GLY A 1 15.49 -3.64 -2.47
C GLY A 1 14.96 -4.20 -3.77
N ILE A 2 14.14 -3.45 -4.49
CA ILE A 2 13.55 -3.86 -5.77
C ILE A 2 14.58 -3.83 -6.89
N ILE A 3 15.40 -2.79 -6.87
CA ILE A 3 16.52 -2.58 -7.77
C ILE A 3 17.80 -2.73 -6.91
N PRO A 4 18.79 -3.53 -7.36
CA PRO A 4 20.05 -3.66 -6.64
C PRO A 4 20.85 -2.36 -6.66
N PRO A 5 21.78 -2.14 -5.71
CA PRO A 5 22.63 -0.95 -5.71
C PRO A 5 23.54 -0.88 -6.94
N HIS A 6 23.89 -2.02 -7.53
CA HIS A 6 24.73 -2.12 -8.73
C HIS A 6 23.93 -1.74 -9.99
N HIS A 7 24.26 -0.59 -10.58
CA HIS A 7 23.57 -0.04 -11.75
C HIS A 7 23.55 -0.99 -12.95
N GLU A 8 24.64 -1.71 -13.20
CA GLU A 8 24.78 -2.65 -14.31
C GLU A 8 23.72 -3.76 -14.28
N SER A 9 23.25 -4.11 -13.08
CA SER A 9 22.22 -5.14 -12.90
C SER A 9 20.80 -4.61 -13.11
N HIS A 10 20.59 -3.29 -13.20
CA HIS A 10 19.24 -2.69 -13.25
C HIS A 10 18.44 -3.20 -14.45
N ALA A 11 19.01 -3.17 -15.64
CA ALA A 11 18.33 -3.59 -16.86
C ALA A 11 17.92 -5.07 -16.79
N LEU A 12 18.81 -5.93 -16.31
CA LEU A 12 18.57 -7.36 -16.16
C LEU A 12 17.49 -7.65 -15.10
N VAL A 13 17.60 -7.03 -13.92
CA VAL A 13 16.60 -7.20 -12.86
C VAL A 13 15.23 -6.71 -13.32
N MET A 14 15.16 -5.57 -14.01
CA MET A 14 13.91 -5.04 -14.54
C MET A 14 13.29 -5.95 -15.61
N LYS A 15 14.11 -6.62 -16.42
CA LYS A 15 13.63 -7.64 -17.38
C LYS A 15 12.98 -8.82 -16.64
N TYR A 16 13.64 -9.39 -15.64
CA TYR A 16 13.08 -10.53 -14.89
C TYR A 16 11.82 -10.16 -14.13
N ARG A 17 11.79 -8.96 -13.53
CA ARG A 17 10.56 -8.45 -12.94
C ARG A 17 9.46 -8.44 -13.98
N LYS A 18 9.74 -7.88 -15.18
CA LYS A 18 8.77 -7.75 -16.26
C LYS A 18 8.13 -9.08 -16.66
N GLU A 19 8.95 -10.10 -16.82
CA GLU A 19 8.49 -11.45 -17.13
C GLU A 19 7.61 -12.00 -16.00
N GLN A 20 8.05 -11.89 -14.74
CA GLN A 20 7.28 -12.33 -13.56
C GLN A 20 5.88 -11.70 -13.49
N TYR A 21 5.73 -10.40 -13.75
CA TYR A 21 4.42 -9.76 -13.77
C TYR A 21 3.51 -10.33 -14.85
N TRP A 22 4.03 -10.51 -16.06
CA TRP A 22 3.22 -11.00 -17.18
C TRP A 22 2.82 -12.46 -16.98
N ASP A 23 3.67 -13.28 -16.37
CA ASP A 23 3.36 -14.66 -16.01
C ASP A 23 2.19 -14.72 -15.00
N ILE A 24 2.25 -13.91 -13.94
CA ILE A 24 1.19 -13.84 -12.93
C ILE A 24 -0.09 -13.25 -13.52
N HIS A 25 0.01 -12.17 -14.30
CA HIS A 25 -1.12 -11.55 -14.96
C HIS A 25 -1.81 -12.54 -15.92
N HIS A 26 -1.02 -13.30 -16.69
CA HIS A 26 -1.55 -14.34 -17.57
C HIS A 26 -2.23 -15.44 -16.76
N ALA A 27 -1.60 -15.95 -15.69
CA ALA A 27 -2.19 -16.94 -14.81
C ALA A 27 -3.54 -16.48 -14.26
N LEU A 28 -3.63 -15.25 -13.73
CA LEU A 28 -4.87 -14.65 -13.23
C LEU A 28 -5.98 -14.55 -14.29
N ARG A 29 -5.61 -14.27 -15.54
CA ARG A 29 -6.55 -14.23 -16.67
C ARG A 29 -7.04 -15.64 -17.02
N VAL A 30 -6.15 -16.64 -17.02
CA VAL A 30 -6.49 -18.06 -17.26
C VAL A 30 -7.44 -18.59 -16.20
N ILE A 31 -7.20 -18.28 -14.92
CA ILE A 31 -8.09 -18.68 -13.81
C ILE A 31 -9.32 -17.76 -13.65
N ARG A 32 -9.52 -16.81 -14.58
CA ARG A 32 -10.67 -15.89 -14.67
C ARG A 32 -10.84 -14.96 -13.46
N PHE A 33 -9.75 -14.61 -12.79
CA PHE A 33 -9.75 -13.61 -11.71
C PHE A 33 -9.68 -12.17 -12.21
N ILE A 34 -9.17 -11.97 -13.43
CA ILE A 34 -9.12 -10.66 -14.09
C ILE A 34 -9.58 -10.77 -15.54
N ASN A 35 -10.06 -9.66 -16.08
CA ASN A 35 -10.47 -9.49 -17.47
C ASN A 35 -10.11 -8.06 -17.94
N ASP A 36 -10.35 -7.76 -19.22
CA ASP A 36 -10.02 -6.46 -19.80
C ASP A 36 -10.85 -5.29 -19.22
N SER A 37 -11.96 -5.57 -18.53
CA SER A 37 -12.75 -4.59 -17.79
C SER A 37 -12.37 -4.43 -16.32
N THR A 38 -11.41 -5.22 -15.83
CA THR A 38 -11.02 -5.19 -14.41
C THR A 38 -10.20 -3.93 -14.15
N PRO A 39 -10.57 -3.10 -13.15
CA PRO A 39 -9.79 -1.92 -12.81
C PRO A 39 -8.33 -2.29 -12.50
N GLN A 40 -7.39 -1.47 -12.98
CA GLN A 40 -5.95 -1.74 -12.83
C GLN A 40 -5.54 -1.93 -11.36
N VAL A 41 -6.17 -1.16 -10.48
CA VAL A 41 -6.14 -1.28 -9.01
C VAL A 41 -6.39 -2.71 -8.54
N ASP A 42 -7.48 -3.32 -9.02
CA ASP A 42 -7.89 -4.67 -8.64
C ASP A 42 -6.98 -5.72 -9.26
N VAL A 43 -6.47 -5.48 -10.48
CA VAL A 43 -5.48 -6.36 -11.12
C VAL A 43 -4.26 -6.52 -10.21
N PHE A 44 -3.70 -5.41 -9.72
CA PHE A 44 -2.53 -5.48 -8.84
C PHE A 44 -2.84 -6.12 -7.50
N LEU A 45 -4.04 -5.90 -6.97
CA LEU A 45 -4.49 -6.56 -5.76
C LEU A 45 -4.49 -8.09 -5.93
N ARG A 46 -5.02 -8.57 -7.06
CA ARG A 46 -5.03 -10.02 -7.38
C ARG A 46 -3.62 -10.55 -7.60
N ILE A 47 -2.73 -9.78 -8.22
CA ILE A 47 -1.31 -10.15 -8.37
C ILE A 47 -0.67 -10.34 -6.99
N HIS A 48 -0.82 -9.37 -6.08
CA HIS A 48 -0.27 -9.47 -4.73
C HIS A 48 -0.87 -10.66 -3.95
N GLN A 49 -2.17 -10.90 -4.07
CA GLN A 49 -2.83 -12.04 -3.44
C GLN A 49 -2.27 -13.38 -3.95
N LEU A 50 -2.00 -13.50 -5.25
CA LEU A 50 -1.42 -14.72 -5.81
C LEU A 50 0.02 -14.92 -5.36
N GLU A 51 0.86 -13.87 -5.41
CA GLU A 51 2.26 -13.92 -4.95
C GLU A 51 2.39 -14.26 -3.46
N SER A 52 1.48 -13.74 -2.64
CA SER A 52 1.46 -13.98 -1.19
C SER A 52 0.79 -15.30 -0.79
N GLY A 53 0.24 -16.07 -1.74
CA GLY A 53 -0.49 -17.30 -1.48
C GLY A 53 -1.85 -17.08 -0.78
N LYS A 54 -2.38 -15.85 -0.82
CA LYS A 54 -3.63 -15.43 -0.18
C LYS A 54 -4.76 -15.18 -1.19
N LEU A 55 -4.65 -15.73 -2.40
CA LEU A 55 -5.69 -15.60 -3.41
C LEU A 55 -6.99 -16.28 -2.93
N PRO A 56 -8.11 -15.54 -2.84
CA PRO A 56 -9.36 -16.13 -2.40
C PRO A 56 -9.85 -17.16 -3.40
N ARG A 57 -10.67 -18.12 -2.97
CA ARG A 57 -11.19 -19.18 -3.83
C ARG A 57 -12.18 -18.69 -4.90
N ASN A 58 -12.85 -17.56 -4.66
CA ASN A 58 -13.83 -16.97 -5.57
C ASN A 58 -13.78 -15.43 -5.49
N LEU A 59 -14.07 -14.77 -6.61
CA LEU A 59 -14.24 -13.32 -6.74
C LEU A 59 -15.36 -12.76 -5.87
N ALA A 60 -16.39 -13.56 -5.59
CA ALA A 60 -17.50 -13.20 -4.70
C ALA A 60 -17.11 -13.13 -3.22
N PHE A 61 -15.88 -13.56 -2.87
CA PHE A 61 -15.41 -13.44 -1.50
C PHE A 61 -15.11 -11.96 -1.18
N PRO A 62 -15.67 -11.41 -0.09
CA PRO A 62 -15.43 -10.02 0.28
C PRO A 62 -13.93 -9.72 0.35
N LEU A 63 -13.52 -8.53 -0.10
CA LEU A 63 -12.14 -7.99 -0.07
C LEU A 63 -11.55 -7.83 1.36
N VAL A 64 -12.14 -8.49 2.35
CA VAL A 64 -11.93 -8.37 3.79
C VAL A 64 -10.58 -8.93 4.25
N SER A 65 -9.86 -9.69 3.41
CA SER A 65 -8.59 -10.33 3.80
C SER A 65 -7.33 -9.48 3.59
N LEU A 66 -7.44 -8.27 3.04
CA LEU A 66 -6.30 -7.35 2.88
C LEU A 66 -6.32 -6.24 3.91
N SER A 67 -5.14 -5.80 4.34
CA SER A 67 -5.08 -4.65 5.25
C SER A 67 -5.72 -3.42 4.57
N PRO A 68 -6.40 -2.54 5.33
CA PRO A 68 -7.01 -1.33 4.80
C PRO A 68 -6.01 -0.45 4.02
N PHE A 69 -4.71 -0.52 4.37
CA PHE A 69 -3.61 0.09 3.64
C PHE A 69 -3.53 -0.41 2.20
N ILE A 70 -3.48 -1.74 2.02
CA ILE A 70 -3.28 -2.36 0.70
C ILE A 70 -4.48 -2.03 -0.18
N SER A 71 -5.68 -2.25 0.35
CA SER A 71 -6.91 -1.93 -0.36
C SER A 71 -6.92 -0.45 -0.77
N PHE A 72 -6.47 0.46 0.09
CA PHE A 72 -6.46 1.88 -0.20
C PHE A 72 -5.33 2.34 -1.14
N CYS A 73 -4.09 1.87 -0.99
CA CYS A 73 -2.96 2.16 -1.88
C CYS A 73 -3.25 1.73 -3.31
N PHE A 74 -3.93 0.60 -3.48
CA PHE A 74 -4.49 0.21 -4.76
C PHE A 74 -5.61 1.17 -5.16
N ASN A 75 -6.66 1.35 -4.34
CA ASN A 75 -7.85 2.15 -4.72
C ASN A 75 -7.55 3.60 -5.08
N THR A 76 -6.57 4.22 -4.44
CA THR A 76 -6.24 5.63 -4.68
C THR A 76 -5.22 5.86 -5.77
N ASN A 77 -4.70 4.81 -6.38
CA ASN A 77 -3.66 4.94 -7.40
C ASN A 77 -2.48 5.81 -6.94
N ILE A 78 -2.24 6.02 -5.64
CA ILE A 78 -1.21 6.97 -5.17
C ILE A 78 0.17 6.47 -5.57
N VAL A 79 0.45 5.20 -5.26
CA VAL A 79 1.70 4.56 -5.67
C VAL A 79 1.79 4.52 -7.20
N LEU A 80 0.67 4.31 -7.89
CA LEU A 80 0.61 4.27 -9.36
C LEU A 80 0.88 5.63 -10.02
N ARG A 81 0.27 6.70 -9.52
CA ARG A 81 0.37 8.05 -10.08
C ARG A 81 1.69 8.71 -9.71
N LEU A 82 2.16 8.56 -8.48
CA LEU A 82 3.43 9.13 -8.04
C LEU A 82 4.59 8.58 -8.88
N TRP A 83 4.58 7.28 -9.19
CA TRP A 83 5.61 6.68 -10.05
C TRP A 83 5.37 6.90 -11.56
N MET A 84 4.12 7.01 -12.02
CA MET A 84 3.83 7.37 -13.42
C MET A 84 4.29 8.78 -13.79
N LEU A 85 4.32 9.69 -12.82
CA LEU A 85 4.79 11.07 -13.01
C LEU A 85 6.31 11.17 -13.11
N GLU A 86 7.04 10.32 -12.40
CA GLU A 86 8.51 10.38 -12.35
C GLU A 86 9.19 9.59 -13.48
N TYR A 87 8.56 8.51 -13.96
CA TYR A 87 9.07 7.70 -15.07
C TYR A 87 8.06 7.66 -16.22
N GLY A 88 8.14 8.66 -17.08
CA GLY A 88 7.22 8.86 -18.20
C GLY A 88 6.93 7.60 -19.03
N GLN A 89 5.65 7.49 -19.43
CA GLN A 89 5.12 6.61 -20.49
C GLN A 89 5.31 5.09 -20.32
N ARG A 90 4.20 4.40 -19.99
CA ARG A 90 3.76 3.04 -20.39
C ARG A 90 4.73 1.83 -20.31
N LYS A 91 6.01 1.98 -19.93
CA LYS A 91 7.01 0.91 -19.98
C LYS A 91 7.49 0.41 -18.61
N CYS A 92 7.10 1.06 -17.51
CA CYS A 92 7.57 0.74 -16.16
C CYS A 92 6.43 0.35 -15.21
N PHE A 93 5.50 -0.50 -15.65
CA PHE A 93 4.28 -0.88 -14.91
C PHE A 93 4.49 -1.87 -13.74
N LEU A 94 5.74 -2.08 -13.36
CA LEU A 94 6.24 -3.38 -12.93
C LEU A 94 7.14 -3.36 -11.68
N PRO A 95 7.83 -2.25 -11.36
CA PRO A 95 8.33 -2.02 -10.01
C PRO A 95 7.20 -1.97 -8.99
N LEU A 96 5.98 -1.61 -9.40
CA LEU A 96 4.87 -1.35 -8.48
C LEU A 96 4.42 -2.59 -7.70
N THR A 97 4.40 -3.78 -8.34
CA THR A 97 4.10 -5.03 -7.63
C THR A 97 5.27 -5.40 -6.72
N ALA A 98 6.52 -5.22 -7.14
CA ALA A 98 7.67 -5.54 -6.30
C ALA A 98 7.86 -4.56 -5.13
N GLU A 99 7.55 -3.27 -5.27
CA GLU A 99 7.65 -2.25 -4.22
C GLU A 99 6.52 -2.39 -3.22
N VAL A 100 5.29 -2.49 -3.70
CA VAL A 100 4.15 -2.76 -2.82
C VAL A 100 4.34 -4.14 -2.18
N THR A 101 4.60 -5.22 -2.92
CA THR A 101 4.83 -6.57 -2.34
C THR A 101 6.12 -6.69 -1.49
N SER A 102 7.14 -5.82 -1.61
CA SER A 102 8.33 -5.85 -0.73
C SER A 102 8.25 -4.90 0.46
N CYS A 103 7.54 -3.77 0.34
CA CYS A 103 7.23 -2.87 1.44
C CYS A 103 6.13 -3.44 2.33
N LEU A 104 5.16 -4.19 1.78
CA LEU A 104 4.05 -4.74 2.54
C LEU A 104 4.44 -5.76 3.63
N PRO A 105 5.37 -6.70 3.41
CA PRO A 105 5.86 -7.58 4.47
C PRO A 105 6.61 -6.80 5.56
N ASN A 106 7.34 -5.74 5.19
CA ASN A 106 8.01 -4.86 6.16
C ASN A 106 7.00 -3.99 6.92
N TYR A 107 5.92 -3.56 6.24
CA TYR A 107 4.81 -2.84 6.81
C TYR A 107 4.03 -3.72 7.79
N ASP A 108 3.55 -4.90 7.39
CA ASP A 108 2.84 -5.84 8.28
C ASP A 108 3.72 -6.31 9.45
N LYS A 109 5.06 -6.41 9.27
CA LYS A 109 5.99 -6.72 10.36
C LYS A 109 6.22 -5.54 11.32
N LYS A 110 6.30 -4.30 10.83
CA LYS A 110 6.47 -3.07 11.65
C LYS A 110 5.16 -2.55 12.26
N HIS A 111 4.02 -2.70 11.58
CA HIS A 111 2.72 -2.16 11.99
C HIS A 111 1.89 -3.08 12.88
N LYS A 112 2.47 -4.20 13.36
CA LYS A 112 1.96 -4.86 14.58
C LYS A 112 1.92 -3.91 15.79
N GLY A 113 2.67 -2.80 15.76
CA GLY A 113 2.73 -1.76 16.80
C GLY A 113 1.72 -0.61 16.65
N THR A 114 0.50 -0.83 16.12
CA THR A 114 -0.53 0.23 16.12
C THR A 114 -0.74 0.91 17.49
N PRO A 115 -0.69 0.19 18.63
CA PRO A 115 -0.77 0.79 19.96
C PRO A 115 0.40 1.74 20.29
N GLU A 116 1.63 1.38 19.89
CA GLU A 116 2.83 2.17 20.16
C GLU A 116 2.78 3.53 19.45
N PHE A 117 2.27 3.57 18.22
CA PHE A 117 2.07 4.82 17.49
C PHE A 117 0.98 5.71 18.11
N MET A 118 -0.07 5.12 18.70
CA MET A 118 -1.08 5.89 19.42
C MET A 118 -0.49 6.54 20.67
N GLU A 119 0.30 5.79 21.44
CA GLU A 119 0.98 6.31 22.63
C GLU A 119 1.99 7.40 22.28
N MET A 120 2.82 7.19 21.25
CA MET A 120 3.74 8.22 20.75
C MET A 120 2.99 9.47 20.29
N CYS A 121 1.89 9.33 19.56
CA CYS A 121 1.10 10.47 19.09
C CYS A 121 0.61 11.32 20.27
N ILE A 122 0.13 10.67 21.34
CA ILE A 122 -0.32 11.36 22.55
C ILE A 122 0.86 12.02 23.29
N GLN A 123 2.01 11.33 23.37
CA GLN A 123 3.22 11.86 24.00
C GLN A 123 3.74 13.12 23.28
N TYR A 124 3.85 13.08 21.95
CA TYR A 124 4.27 14.23 21.16
C TYR A 124 3.25 15.37 21.22
N LEU A 125 1.96 15.07 21.16
CA LEU A 125 0.92 16.10 21.33
C LEU A 125 0.99 16.77 22.70
N ASN A 126 1.35 16.03 23.76
CA ASN A 126 1.54 16.59 25.09
C ASN A 126 2.71 17.59 25.17
N ILE A 127 3.77 17.33 24.41
CA ILE A 127 4.96 18.19 24.36
C ILE A 127 4.67 19.44 23.53
N GLU A 128 4.01 19.29 22.39
CA GLU A 128 3.71 20.39 21.46
C GLU A 128 2.55 21.28 21.94
N ASP A 129 1.44 20.68 22.40
CA ASP A 129 0.28 21.42 22.89
C ASP A 129 -0.51 20.62 23.94
N ASN A 130 -0.10 20.79 25.21
CA ASN A 130 -0.79 20.18 26.34
C ASN A 130 -2.26 20.67 26.49
N ARG A 131 -2.56 21.93 26.13
CA ARG A 131 -3.92 22.49 26.30
C ARG A 131 -4.90 21.77 25.36
N LEU A 132 -4.49 21.54 24.11
CA LEU A 132 -5.27 20.75 23.16
C LEU A 132 -5.44 19.31 23.64
N LEU A 133 -4.39 18.67 24.16
CA LEU A 133 -4.50 17.31 24.69
C LEU A 133 -5.48 17.23 25.88
N MET A 134 -5.42 18.18 26.80
CA MET A 134 -6.34 18.24 27.94
C MET A 134 -7.79 18.43 27.50
N HIS A 135 -8.03 19.25 26.47
CA HIS A 135 -9.35 19.39 25.86
C HIS A 135 -9.85 18.08 25.25
N LEU A 136 -9.02 17.40 24.47
CA LEU A 136 -9.36 16.10 23.87
C LEU A 136 -9.66 15.03 24.93
N LYS A 137 -8.93 15.04 26.05
CA LYS A 137 -9.19 14.17 27.21
C LYS A 137 -10.52 14.51 27.88
N ALA A 138 -10.80 15.79 28.12
CA ALA A 138 -12.05 16.24 28.72
C ALA A 138 -13.28 15.84 27.87
N CYS A 139 -13.13 15.82 26.54
CA CYS A 139 -14.18 15.38 25.62
C CYS A 139 -14.22 13.86 25.39
N ALA A 140 -13.36 13.07 26.05
CA ALA A 140 -13.19 11.63 25.79
C ALA A 140 -12.98 11.30 24.29
N ALA A 141 -12.32 12.20 23.56
CA ALA A 141 -12.12 12.11 22.12
C ALA A 141 -10.84 11.36 21.74
N VAL A 142 -9.87 11.26 22.66
CA VAL A 142 -8.55 10.66 22.40
C VAL A 142 -8.68 9.24 21.82
N SER A 143 -9.49 8.38 22.43
CA SER A 143 -9.70 6.99 21.95
C SER A 143 -10.53 6.89 20.67
N LYS A 144 -11.15 7.98 20.22
CA LYS A 144 -12.01 8.04 19.02
C LYS A 144 -11.31 8.71 17.83
N LEU A 145 -10.05 9.13 17.99
CA LEU A 145 -9.28 9.68 16.89
C LEU A 145 -9.13 8.62 15.78
N PRO A 146 -9.05 9.03 14.50
CA PRO A 146 -9.01 8.13 13.37
C PRO A 146 -7.60 7.52 13.19
N TYR A 147 -7.11 6.82 14.21
CA TYR A 147 -5.79 6.17 14.22
C TYR A 147 -5.62 5.15 13.10
N ASP A 148 -6.70 4.46 12.71
CA ASP A 148 -6.66 3.56 11.57
C ASP A 148 -6.43 4.31 10.25
N LEU A 149 -6.98 5.52 10.10
CA LEU A 149 -6.71 6.37 8.93
C LEU A 149 -5.25 6.85 8.92
N TRP A 150 -4.74 7.26 10.07
CA TRP A 150 -3.40 7.83 10.18
C TRP A 150 -2.30 6.78 10.11
N PHE A 151 -2.45 5.66 10.81
CA PHE A 151 -1.38 4.69 11.03
C PHE A 151 -1.59 3.35 10.33
N LYS A 152 -2.82 2.97 9.98
CA LYS A 152 -3.08 1.81 9.09
C LYS A 152 -3.30 2.21 7.64
N LYS A 153 -3.77 3.42 7.34
CA LYS A 153 -3.88 3.90 5.96
C LYS A 153 -2.81 4.93 5.61
N CYS A 154 -1.92 5.26 6.55
CA CYS A 154 -0.85 6.25 6.35
C CYS A 154 -1.38 7.56 5.77
N PHE A 155 -2.47 8.11 6.33
CA PHE A 155 -3.11 9.36 5.86
C PHE A 155 -3.62 9.35 4.42
N ALA A 156 -3.58 8.21 3.76
CA ALA A 156 -4.05 8.07 2.41
C ALA A 156 -5.57 8.34 2.37
N GLY A 157 -6.00 9.27 1.50
CA GLY A 157 -7.39 9.76 1.44
C GLY A 157 -7.72 10.89 2.40
N CYS A 158 -6.80 11.22 3.31
CA CYS A 158 -6.87 12.41 4.15
C CYS A 158 -6.06 13.56 3.54
N LEU A 159 -4.86 13.26 3.03
CA LEU A 159 -3.97 14.23 2.40
C LEU A 159 -3.96 14.08 0.88
N PRO A 160 -3.78 15.18 0.12
CA PRO A 160 -3.56 15.11 -1.31
C PRO A 160 -2.22 14.42 -1.60
N GLU A 161 -2.14 13.74 -2.74
CA GLU A 161 -1.02 12.86 -3.10
C GLU A 161 0.33 13.58 -3.13
N SER A 162 0.35 14.83 -3.59
CA SER A 162 1.56 15.66 -3.65
C SER A 162 2.12 16.01 -2.27
N SER A 163 1.27 16.05 -1.25
CA SER A 163 1.70 16.21 0.14
C SER A 163 2.07 14.87 0.76
N LEU A 164 1.33 13.81 0.42
CA LEU A 164 1.55 12.49 1.00
C LEU A 164 2.87 11.84 0.54
N GLN A 165 3.39 12.20 -0.63
CA GLN A 165 4.68 11.73 -1.14
C GLN A 165 5.88 12.17 -0.26
N ARG A 166 5.77 13.31 0.42
CA ARG A 166 6.86 13.95 1.16
C ARG A 166 6.95 13.43 2.58
#